data_AF-A0A7K2YD78-F1
#
_entry.id   AF-A0A7K2YD78-F1
#
_cell.length_a   1.000
_cell.length_b   1.000
_cell.length_c   1.000
_cell.angle_alpha   90.00
_cell.angle_beta   90.00
_cell.angle_gamma   90.00
#
_symmetry.space_group_name_H-M   'P 1'
#
loop_
_entity.id
_entity.type
_entity.pdbx_description
1 polymer ?
#
loop_
_entity_poly.entity_id
_entity_poly.type
_entity_poly.pdbx_seq_one_letter_code
_entity_poly.pdbx_strand_id
1 'polypeptide(L)'
;GAAGGLGTPHAVAAAFAMGAAYVVTGSVNQLSLEADTSDAARAMLQAADTMDVAMAPSADMFEMGSQVQVLSRGTMFAARATRLRQLYRDHESLEEIPAAQIARLEREMFRQPIAQVWAQTEDFWRTREPAQADRAATDPKHRMALVFRWYLGMSSTWATTGTADRTVDYQIWCGPAVGAFNDWRRDGYLADPAHLSVVQIARNLMEGATVLTRAHQLRSHGVDLPAQAFTFPALELL
;
A
#
# COMPACT_ATOMS: atom_id res chain seq x y z
N GLY A 1 -21.69 -3.09 -4.39
CA GLY A 1 -20.79 -1.93 -4.28
C GLY A 1 -19.56 -2.17 -5.14
N ALA A 2 -18.68 -1.17 -5.24
CA ALA A 2 -17.41 -1.27 -5.96
C ALA A 2 -16.27 -0.70 -5.11
N ALA A 3 -15.07 -1.27 -5.25
CA ALA A 3 -13.86 -0.85 -4.55
C ALA A 3 -12.63 -1.09 -5.45
N GLY A 4 -11.54 -0.39 -5.17
CA GLY A 4 -10.28 -0.51 -5.92
C GLY A 4 -10.22 0.39 -7.14
N GLY A 5 -9.10 1.12 -7.30
CA GLY A 5 -8.92 2.07 -8.42
C GLY A 5 -9.74 3.36 -8.31
N LEU A 6 -10.50 3.56 -7.24
CA LEU A 6 -11.39 4.71 -7.07
C LEU A 6 -10.65 5.91 -6.47
N GLY A 7 -9.81 6.54 -7.29
CA GLY A 7 -9.00 7.71 -6.91
C GLY A 7 -9.44 9.03 -7.51
N THR A 8 -10.45 9.07 -8.39
CA THR A 8 -10.89 10.30 -9.05
C THR A 8 -12.41 10.36 -9.16
N PRO A 9 -12.99 11.56 -9.33
CA PRO A 9 -14.41 11.70 -9.62
C PRO A 9 -14.88 10.89 -10.84
N HIS A 10 -14.05 10.80 -11.90
CA HIS A 10 -14.35 9.99 -13.08
C HIS A 10 -14.43 8.49 -12.75
N ALA A 11 -13.49 7.97 -11.96
CA ALA A 11 -13.49 6.57 -11.56
C ALA A 11 -14.74 6.24 -10.71
N VAL A 12 -15.14 7.15 -9.82
CA VAL A 12 -16.34 7.00 -9.00
C VAL A 12 -17.61 7.09 -9.85
N ALA A 13 -17.71 8.05 -10.77
CA ALA A 13 -18.84 8.16 -11.71
C ALA A 13 -18.99 6.89 -12.57
N ALA A 14 -17.87 6.36 -13.08
CA ALA A 14 -17.86 5.12 -13.85
C ALA A 14 -18.34 3.92 -13.02
N ALA A 15 -17.93 3.82 -11.76
CA ALA A 15 -18.40 2.76 -10.86
C ALA A 15 -19.93 2.82 -10.67
N PHE A 16 -20.49 4.01 -10.45
CA PHE A 16 -21.95 4.19 -10.35
C PHE A 16 -22.67 3.89 -11.68
N ALA A 17 -22.11 4.31 -12.81
CA ALA A 17 -22.66 4.01 -14.13
C ALA A 17 -22.71 2.50 -14.42
N MET A 18 -21.77 1.71 -13.87
CA MET A 18 -21.78 0.24 -13.93
C MET A 18 -22.77 -0.43 -12.94
N GLY A 19 -23.54 0.36 -12.17
CA GLY A 19 -24.55 -0.15 -11.23
C GLY A 19 -24.06 -0.37 -9.80
N ALA A 20 -22.93 0.23 -9.40
CA ALA A 20 -22.51 0.17 -8.00
C ALA A 20 -23.53 0.87 -7.09
N ALA A 21 -24.08 0.16 -6.11
CA ALA A 21 -24.95 0.77 -5.10
C ALA A 21 -24.21 1.72 -4.13
N TYR A 22 -22.90 1.49 -3.95
CA TYR A 22 -22.00 2.31 -3.14
C TYR A 22 -20.56 2.07 -3.60
N VAL A 23 -19.67 2.99 -3.28
CA VAL A 23 -18.23 2.90 -3.56
C VAL A 23 -17.43 2.86 -2.27
N VAL A 24 -16.24 2.27 -2.32
CA VAL A 24 -15.30 2.21 -1.19
C VAL A 24 -13.93 2.69 -1.65
N THR A 25 -13.40 3.69 -0.96
CA THR A 25 -12.03 4.19 -1.13
C THR A 25 -11.10 3.57 -0.09
N GLY A 26 -9.82 3.47 -0.44
CA GLY A 26 -8.78 2.92 0.45
C GLY A 26 -7.51 3.76 0.37
N SER A 27 -6.73 3.56 -0.69
CA SER A 27 -5.39 4.16 -0.79
C SER A 27 -5.39 5.69 -0.71
N VAL A 28 -6.42 6.37 -1.23
CA VAL A 28 -6.54 7.84 -1.12
C VAL A 28 -6.77 8.31 0.32
N ASN A 29 -7.42 7.49 1.16
CA ASN A 29 -7.67 7.86 2.55
C ASN A 29 -6.37 7.86 3.36
N GLN A 30 -5.35 7.10 2.95
CA GLN A 30 -4.05 7.08 3.62
C GLN A 30 -3.27 8.40 3.47
N LEU A 31 -3.64 9.24 2.49
CA LEU A 31 -3.09 10.59 2.35
C LEU A 31 -3.65 11.57 3.39
N SER A 32 -4.75 11.21 4.07
CA SER A 32 -5.49 12.14 4.89
C SER A 32 -4.79 12.46 6.21
N LEU A 33 -5.14 13.60 6.80
CA LEU A 33 -4.63 14.04 8.09
C LEU A 33 -4.89 13.02 9.19
N GLU A 34 -6.05 12.38 9.14
CA GLU A 34 -6.56 11.41 10.12
C GLU A 34 -5.94 10.01 9.96
N ALA A 35 -5.21 9.75 8.87
CA ALA A 35 -4.60 8.44 8.65
C ALA A 35 -3.47 8.17 9.65
N ASP A 36 -3.52 7.01 10.31
CA ASP A 36 -2.46 6.53 11.22
C ASP A 36 -1.25 6.02 10.41
N THR A 37 -0.47 6.98 9.89
CA THR A 37 0.76 6.75 9.16
C THR A 37 1.73 7.89 9.44
N SER A 38 3.02 7.64 9.34
CA SER A 38 4.01 8.68 9.59
C SER A 38 3.97 9.77 8.51
N ASP A 39 4.39 10.98 8.88
CA ASP A 39 4.53 12.09 7.94
C ASP A 39 5.46 11.74 6.77
N ALA A 40 6.51 10.94 7.02
CA ALA A 40 7.42 10.46 5.99
C ALA A 40 6.71 9.54 4.99
N ALA A 41 5.96 8.54 5.46
CA ALA A 41 5.18 7.66 4.58
C ALA A 41 4.08 8.43 3.82
N ARG A 42 3.42 9.38 4.48
CA ARG A 42 2.42 10.26 3.86
C ARG A 42 3.03 11.14 2.77
N ALA A 43 4.20 11.72 2.99
CA ALA A 43 4.92 12.51 1.99
C ALA A 43 5.31 11.65 0.77
N MET A 44 5.71 10.39 0.99
CA MET A 44 5.98 9.45 -0.11
C MET A 44 4.72 9.18 -0.94
N LEU A 45 3.57 8.97 -0.29
CA LEU A 45 2.28 8.80 -0.97
C LEU A 45 1.85 10.05 -1.75
N GLN A 46 2.07 11.25 -1.20
CA GLN A 46 1.74 12.50 -1.88
C GLN A 46 2.57 12.75 -3.14
N ALA A 47 3.79 12.19 -3.20
CA ALA A 47 4.68 12.27 -4.35
C ALA A 47 4.52 11.13 -5.37
N ALA A 48 3.62 10.17 -5.11
CA ALA A 48 3.43 9.00 -5.94
C ALA A 48 2.63 9.31 -7.21
N ASP A 49 3.04 8.69 -8.32
CA ASP A 49 2.32 8.60 -9.58
C ASP A 49 1.56 7.26 -9.69
N THR A 50 0.68 7.13 -10.67
CA THR A 50 -0.08 5.94 -11.02
C THR A 50 0.80 4.71 -11.27
N MET A 51 2.01 4.92 -11.77
CA MET A 51 2.99 3.87 -12.08
C MET A 51 3.91 3.51 -10.90
N ASP A 52 3.84 4.25 -9.79
CA ASP A 52 4.70 4.05 -8.62
C ASP A 52 4.18 2.95 -7.67
N VAL A 53 3.59 1.88 -8.24
CA VAL A 53 3.00 0.76 -7.51
C VAL A 53 3.57 -0.55 -8.03
N ALA A 54 3.89 -1.47 -7.11
CA ALA A 54 4.37 -2.81 -7.43
C ALA A 54 3.61 -3.87 -6.62
N MET A 55 3.64 -5.11 -7.11
CA MET A 55 3.21 -6.28 -6.33
C MET A 55 4.36 -6.73 -5.42
N ALA A 56 4.05 -7.03 -4.16
CA ALA A 56 5.00 -7.58 -3.21
C ALA A 56 4.37 -8.73 -2.41
N PRO A 57 5.16 -9.73 -1.97
CA PRO A 57 4.67 -10.79 -1.09
C PRO A 57 3.98 -10.27 0.16
N SER A 58 2.82 -10.83 0.50
CA SER A 58 2.10 -10.55 1.75
C SER A 58 2.72 -11.30 2.93
N ALA A 59 2.72 -10.71 4.12
CA ALA A 59 3.21 -11.34 5.34
C ALA A 59 2.30 -12.47 5.85
N ASP A 60 0.98 -12.32 5.73
CA ASP A 60 0.00 -13.26 6.30
C ASP A 60 -0.12 -14.56 5.50
N MET A 61 0.11 -14.48 4.19
CA MET A 61 0.00 -15.58 3.24
C MET A 61 1.28 -15.75 2.42
N PHE A 62 2.42 -15.51 3.06
CA PHE A 62 3.75 -15.51 2.43
C PHE A 62 4.08 -16.87 1.79
N GLU A 63 3.87 -17.93 2.55
CA GLU A 63 4.14 -19.32 2.18
C GLU A 63 3.31 -19.72 0.95
N MET A 64 2.04 -19.26 0.89
CA MET A 64 1.12 -19.50 -0.22
C MET A 64 1.41 -18.62 -1.46
N GLY A 65 2.36 -17.69 -1.38
CA GLY A 65 2.74 -16.84 -2.51
C GLY A 65 1.76 -15.72 -2.82
N SER A 66 0.89 -15.36 -1.88
CA SER A 66 -0.01 -14.22 -2.03
C SER A 66 0.78 -12.91 -2.16
N GLN A 67 0.26 -11.98 -2.97
CA GLN A 67 0.87 -10.69 -3.22
C GLN A 67 -0.14 -9.55 -2.98
N VAL A 68 0.39 -8.40 -2.57
CA VAL A 68 -0.37 -7.16 -2.34
C VAL A 68 0.26 -6.00 -3.11
N GLN A 69 -0.54 -4.97 -3.38
CA GLN A 69 -0.05 -3.73 -4.00
C GLN A 69 0.60 -2.83 -2.95
N VAL A 70 1.81 -2.35 -3.26
CA VAL A 70 2.59 -1.47 -2.40
C VAL A 70 3.26 -0.37 -3.22
N LEU A 71 3.58 0.75 -2.57
CA LEU A 71 4.36 1.83 -3.18
C LEU A 71 5.74 1.31 -3.59
N SER A 72 6.17 1.61 -4.82
CA SER A 72 7.52 1.27 -5.32
C SER A 72 8.49 2.45 -5.25
N ARG A 73 7.98 3.68 -5.28
CA ARG A 73 8.83 4.89 -5.27
C ARG A 73 9.33 5.23 -3.88
N GLY A 74 10.63 5.50 -3.78
CA GLY A 74 11.28 5.93 -2.54
C GLY A 74 11.52 4.83 -1.51
N THR A 75 11.13 3.58 -1.80
CA THR A 75 11.36 2.40 -0.96
C THR A 75 11.85 1.23 -1.81
N MET A 76 12.64 0.34 -1.23
CA MET A 76 13.10 -0.90 -1.85
C MET A 76 12.31 -2.13 -1.36
N PHE A 77 11.26 -1.92 -0.55
CA PHE A 77 10.48 -2.98 0.08
C PHE A 77 10.01 -4.04 -0.94
N ALA A 78 9.39 -3.65 -2.06
CA ALA A 78 8.85 -4.60 -3.03
C ALA A 78 9.93 -5.53 -3.61
N ALA A 79 11.09 -4.98 -3.97
CA ALA A 79 12.22 -5.76 -4.48
C ALA A 79 12.81 -6.69 -3.39
N ARG A 80 12.95 -6.18 -2.17
CA ARG A 80 13.46 -6.92 -1.00
C ARG A 80 12.52 -8.06 -0.60
N ALA A 81 11.23 -7.81 -0.51
CA ALA A 81 10.21 -8.81 -0.21
C ALA A 81 10.16 -9.90 -1.30
N THR A 82 10.23 -9.51 -2.57
CA THR A 82 10.32 -10.46 -3.69
C THR A 82 11.57 -11.35 -3.58
N ARG A 83 12.71 -10.77 -3.18
CA ARG A 83 13.93 -11.54 -2.95
C ARG A 83 13.78 -12.56 -1.81
N LEU A 84 13.14 -12.20 -0.70
CA LEU A 84 12.84 -13.15 0.37
C LEU A 84 11.94 -14.29 -0.12
N ARG A 85 10.92 -13.99 -0.94
CA ARG A 85 10.04 -15.03 -1.48
C ARG A 85 10.77 -15.98 -2.45
N GLN A 86 11.71 -15.45 -3.23
CA GLN A 86 12.58 -16.26 -4.08
C GLN A 86 13.44 -17.19 -3.23
N LEU A 87 14.14 -16.67 -2.23
CA LEU A 87 14.96 -17.47 -1.32
C LEU A 87 14.14 -18.56 -0.62
N TYR A 88 12.94 -18.21 -0.15
CA TYR A 88 12.02 -19.16 0.46
C TYR A 88 11.60 -20.27 -0.50
N ARG A 89 11.43 -19.97 -1.79
CA ARG A 89 11.10 -20.98 -2.80
C ARG A 89 12.29 -21.90 -3.09
N ASP A 90 13.48 -21.32 -3.19
CA ASP A 90 14.65 -21.97 -3.78
C ASP A 90 15.46 -22.80 -2.75
N HIS A 91 15.19 -22.69 -1.45
CA HIS A 91 15.91 -23.38 -0.36
C HIS A 91 14.96 -24.00 0.67
N GLU A 92 15.29 -25.14 1.27
CA GLU A 92 14.44 -25.81 2.28
C GLU A 92 14.68 -25.33 3.72
N SER A 93 15.75 -24.59 3.96
CA SER A 93 16.10 -24.03 5.27
C SER A 93 16.95 -22.77 5.16
N LEU A 94 17.14 -22.05 6.26
CA LEU A 94 18.07 -20.92 6.32
C LEU A 94 19.53 -21.37 6.12
N GLU A 95 19.86 -22.57 6.61
CA GLU A 95 21.18 -23.18 6.52
C GLU A 95 21.61 -23.55 5.09
N GLU A 96 20.64 -23.81 4.20
CA GLU A 96 20.90 -24.10 2.79
C GLU A 96 21.19 -22.85 1.95
N ILE A 97 20.85 -21.66 2.44
CA ILE A 97 21.09 -20.41 1.72
C ILE A 97 22.60 -20.15 1.70
N PRO A 98 23.19 -19.85 0.52
CA PRO A 98 24.62 -19.52 0.44
C PRO A 98 25.03 -18.43 1.43
N ALA A 99 26.12 -18.65 2.17
CA ALA A 99 26.58 -17.75 3.23
C ALA A 99 26.72 -16.28 2.80
N ALA A 100 27.14 -16.04 1.56
CA ALA A 100 27.23 -14.68 1.00
C ALA A 100 25.85 -13.99 0.89
N GLN A 101 24.79 -14.75 0.61
CA GLN A 101 23.42 -14.23 0.56
C GLN A 101 22.88 -14.01 1.98
N ILE A 102 23.16 -14.90 2.93
CA ILE A 102 22.83 -14.70 4.35
C ILE A 102 23.47 -13.41 4.89
N ALA A 103 24.78 -13.24 4.70
CA ALA A 103 25.49 -12.03 5.13
C ALA A 103 24.92 -10.76 4.49
N ARG A 104 24.44 -10.86 3.24
CA ARG A 104 23.76 -9.75 2.57
C ARG A 104 22.41 -9.42 3.21
N LEU A 105 21.59 -10.43 3.54
CA LEU A 105 20.31 -10.22 4.24
C LEU A 105 20.52 -9.55 5.60
N GLU A 106 21.47 -10.06 6.38
CA GLU A 106 21.80 -9.53 7.70
C GLU A 106 22.26 -8.07 7.62
N ARG A 107 23.09 -7.72 6.65
CA ARG A 107 23.59 -6.34 6.47
C ARG A 107 22.55 -5.38 5.90
N GLU A 108 21.85 -5.77 4.85
CA GLU A 108 21.05 -4.85 4.03
C GLU A 108 19.57 -4.80 4.41
N MET A 109 19.02 -5.89 4.96
CA MET A 109 17.58 -6.04 5.22
C MET A 109 17.28 -6.17 6.70
N PHE A 110 17.82 -7.19 7.37
CA PHE A 110 17.55 -7.39 8.79
C PHE A 110 18.28 -6.35 9.65
N ARG A 111 19.48 -5.93 9.24
CA ARG A 111 20.42 -5.08 10.00
C ARG A 111 20.79 -5.65 11.37
N GLN A 112 20.72 -6.96 11.48
CA GLN A 112 21.10 -7.74 12.65
C GLN A 112 21.29 -9.20 12.19
N PRO A 113 22.03 -10.03 12.97
CA PRO A 113 22.18 -11.44 12.66
C PRO A 113 20.83 -12.16 12.62
N ILE A 114 20.68 -13.13 11.71
CA ILE A 114 19.44 -13.91 11.57
C ILE A 114 19.13 -14.67 12.86
N ALA A 115 20.14 -15.12 13.61
CA ALA A 115 19.94 -15.73 14.91
C ALA A 115 19.19 -14.81 15.89
N GLN A 116 19.48 -13.49 15.85
CA GLN A 116 18.81 -12.50 16.67
C GLN A 116 17.38 -12.22 16.17
N VAL A 117 17.18 -12.18 14.84
CA VAL A 117 15.84 -12.10 14.24
C VAL A 117 14.98 -13.29 14.67
N TRP A 118 15.55 -14.49 14.63
CA TRP A 118 14.87 -15.72 15.04
C TRP A 118 14.47 -15.66 16.52
N ALA A 119 15.38 -15.30 17.42
CA ALA A 119 15.06 -15.18 18.85
C ALA A 119 13.87 -14.22 19.10
N GLN A 120 13.89 -13.03 18.49
CA GLN A 120 12.77 -12.07 18.58
C GLN A 120 11.46 -12.63 18.02
N THR A 121 11.56 -13.36 16.91
CA THR A 121 10.41 -13.98 16.24
C THR A 121 9.82 -15.10 17.08
N GLU A 122 10.67 -15.95 17.67
CA GLU A 122 10.25 -17.02 18.57
C GLU A 122 9.54 -16.44 19.79
N ASP A 123 10.11 -15.44 20.47
CA ASP A 123 9.49 -14.79 21.63
C ASP A 123 8.10 -14.20 21.31
N PHE A 124 7.98 -13.55 20.15
CA PHE A 124 6.71 -13.01 19.66
C PHE A 124 5.65 -14.11 19.48
N TRP A 125 6.00 -15.19 18.79
CA TRP A 125 5.07 -16.29 18.54
C TRP A 125 4.77 -17.12 19.78
N ARG A 126 5.73 -17.31 20.69
CA ARG A 126 5.50 -17.94 21.99
C ARG A 126 4.41 -17.22 22.79
N THR A 127 4.34 -15.89 22.68
CA THR A 127 3.32 -15.09 23.38
C THR A 127 1.98 -15.09 22.66
N ARG A 128 1.99 -15.05 21.32
CA ARG A 128 0.80 -14.85 20.50
C ARG A 128 0.13 -16.14 20.02
N GLU A 129 0.91 -17.09 19.54
CA GLU A 129 0.45 -18.37 18.98
C GLU A 129 1.58 -19.43 19.10
N PRO A 130 1.72 -20.08 20.27
CA PRO A 130 2.84 -20.97 20.57
C PRO A 130 3.06 -22.09 19.54
N ALA A 131 1.98 -22.56 18.90
CA ALA A 131 2.03 -23.61 17.89
C ALA A 131 2.92 -23.25 16.67
N GLN A 132 3.05 -21.97 16.32
CA GLN A 132 3.96 -21.51 15.25
C GLN A 132 5.42 -21.71 15.65
N ALA A 133 5.77 -21.39 16.90
CA ALA A 133 7.11 -21.60 17.44
C ALA A 133 7.45 -23.09 17.59
N ASP A 134 6.50 -23.91 18.08
CA ASP A 134 6.67 -25.36 18.18
C ASP A 134 6.91 -26.01 16.82
N ARG A 135 6.12 -25.62 15.81
CA ARG A 135 6.31 -26.09 14.44
C ARG A 135 7.68 -25.69 13.90
N ALA A 136 8.08 -24.43 14.09
CA ALA A 136 9.37 -23.94 13.59
C ALA A 136 10.58 -24.64 14.22
N ALA A 137 10.43 -25.25 15.40
CA ALA A 137 11.47 -26.08 16.01
C ALA A 137 11.72 -27.41 15.26
N THR A 138 10.73 -27.91 14.50
CA THR A 138 10.79 -29.19 13.78
C THR A 138 10.70 -29.06 12.26
N ASP A 139 10.32 -27.88 11.75
CA ASP A 139 10.14 -27.55 10.34
C ASP A 139 11.05 -26.36 9.97
N PRO A 140 12.29 -26.61 9.47
CA PRO A 140 13.25 -25.57 9.11
C PRO A 140 12.73 -24.60 8.03
N LYS A 141 11.87 -25.09 7.12
CA LYS A 141 11.23 -24.30 6.08
C LYS A 141 10.27 -23.29 6.70
N HIS A 142 9.46 -23.75 7.65
CA HIS A 142 8.55 -22.87 8.37
C HIS A 142 9.30 -21.84 9.22
N ARG A 143 10.38 -22.24 9.91
CA ARG A 143 11.26 -21.30 10.62
C ARG A 143 11.79 -20.20 9.71
N MET A 144 12.27 -20.57 8.51
CA MET A 144 12.69 -19.61 7.50
C MET A 144 11.56 -18.65 7.10
N ALA A 145 10.33 -19.16 6.89
CA ALA A 145 9.17 -18.32 6.59
C ALA A 145 8.91 -17.30 7.71
N LEU A 146 8.94 -17.72 8.98
CA LEU A 146 8.72 -16.82 10.11
C LEU A 146 9.79 -15.72 10.19
N VAL A 147 11.06 -16.05 9.98
CA VAL A 147 12.16 -15.06 9.93
C VAL A 147 11.97 -14.07 8.78
N PHE A 148 11.51 -14.51 7.61
CA PHE A 148 11.26 -13.60 6.50
C PHE A 148 10.02 -12.73 6.73
N ARG A 149 8.96 -13.31 7.31
CA ARG A 149 7.74 -12.61 7.71
C ARG A 149 8.01 -11.55 8.78
N TRP A 150 9.04 -11.72 9.63
CA TRP A 150 9.49 -10.65 10.53
C TRP A 150 9.83 -9.38 9.75
N TYR A 151 10.62 -9.46 8.68
CA TYR A 151 10.97 -8.29 7.87
C TYR A 151 9.73 -7.68 7.22
N LEU A 152 8.83 -8.51 6.68
CA LEU A 152 7.59 -8.04 6.06
C LEU A 152 6.71 -7.30 7.08
N GLY A 153 6.50 -7.87 8.26
CA GLY A 153 5.72 -7.24 9.34
C GLY A 153 6.36 -5.94 9.84
N MET A 154 7.66 -5.98 10.15
CA MET A 154 8.40 -4.80 10.62
C MET A 154 8.42 -3.67 9.59
N SER A 155 8.45 -3.97 8.30
CA SER A 155 8.41 -2.98 7.22
C SER A 155 7.15 -2.12 7.24
N SER A 156 6.00 -2.71 7.62
CA SER A 156 4.77 -1.95 7.86
C SER A 156 4.87 -1.11 9.13
N THR A 157 5.38 -1.68 10.23
CA THR A 157 5.58 -0.93 11.49
C THR A 157 6.53 0.26 11.34
N TRP A 158 7.62 0.12 10.60
CA TRP A 158 8.56 1.22 10.36
C TRP A 158 7.92 2.36 9.56
N ALA A 159 7.06 2.04 8.59
CA ALA A 159 6.32 3.03 7.81
C ALA A 159 5.30 3.79 8.67
N THR A 160 4.55 3.07 9.52
CA THR A 160 3.58 3.70 10.43
C THR A 160 4.25 4.56 11.49
N THR A 161 5.34 4.09 12.10
CA THR A 161 6.03 4.81 13.18
C THR A 161 7.02 5.88 12.69
N GLY A 162 7.34 5.90 11.40
CA GLY A 162 8.27 6.89 10.84
C GLY A 162 9.72 6.64 11.26
N THR A 163 10.13 5.37 11.37
CA THR A 163 11.51 5.00 11.72
C THR A 163 12.49 5.51 10.66
N ALA A 164 13.21 6.59 10.94
CA ALA A 164 13.93 7.37 9.94
C ALA A 164 15.02 6.58 9.20
N ASP A 165 15.78 5.74 9.90
CA ASP A 165 16.86 4.93 9.32
C ASP A 165 16.33 3.74 8.49
N ARG A 166 15.01 3.49 8.49
CA ARG A 166 14.31 2.41 7.79
C ARG A 166 13.45 2.87 6.61
N THR A 167 13.54 4.13 6.20
CA THR A 167 12.72 4.68 5.08
C THR A 167 12.78 3.82 3.80
N VAL A 168 13.96 3.30 3.46
CA VAL A 168 14.15 2.40 2.30
C VAL A 168 13.47 1.02 2.43
N ASP A 169 12.99 0.68 3.62
CA ASP A 169 12.31 -0.56 3.96
C ASP A 169 10.79 -0.38 4.15
N TYR A 170 10.26 0.84 4.02
CA TYR A 170 8.85 1.10 4.30
C TYR A 170 7.95 0.28 3.37
N GLN A 171 7.07 -0.50 3.99
CA GLN A 171 5.94 -1.13 3.32
C GLN A 171 4.74 -0.19 3.42
N ILE A 172 4.35 0.42 2.29
CA ILE A 172 3.20 1.31 2.22
C ILE A 172 2.19 0.70 1.25
N TRP A 173 1.03 0.30 1.76
CA TRP A 173 -0.02 -0.35 0.97
C TRP A 173 -0.78 0.68 0.15
N CYS A 174 -0.58 0.68 -1.17
CA CYS A 174 -1.34 1.55 -2.05
C CYS A 174 -1.51 0.93 -3.43
N GLY A 175 -2.63 1.27 -4.07
CA GLY A 175 -2.87 1.00 -5.47
C GLY A 175 -2.71 2.26 -6.33
N PRO A 176 -2.85 2.14 -7.66
CA PRO A 176 -2.66 3.25 -8.61
C PRO A 176 -3.64 4.42 -8.41
N ALA A 177 -4.70 4.21 -7.63
CA ALA A 177 -5.65 5.24 -7.22
C ALA A 177 -4.97 6.43 -6.52
N VAL A 178 -3.86 6.23 -5.79
CA VAL A 178 -3.11 7.33 -5.13
C VAL A 178 -2.55 8.28 -6.15
N GLY A 179 -1.88 7.76 -7.19
CA GLY A 179 -1.32 8.58 -8.25
C GLY A 179 -2.39 9.33 -9.03
N ALA A 180 -3.48 8.63 -9.39
CA ALA A 180 -4.59 9.26 -10.10
C ALA A 180 -5.24 10.38 -9.27
N PHE A 181 -5.34 10.19 -7.95
CA PHE A 181 -5.83 11.20 -7.02
C PHE A 181 -4.87 12.39 -6.88
N ASN A 182 -3.56 12.14 -6.78
CA ASN A 182 -2.54 13.18 -6.74
C ASN A 182 -2.54 14.04 -8.01
N ASP A 183 -2.68 13.43 -9.18
CA ASP A 183 -2.77 14.15 -10.44
C ASP A 183 -4.05 14.99 -10.52
N TRP A 184 -5.19 14.40 -10.17
CA TRP A 184 -6.49 15.09 -10.20
C TRP A 184 -6.54 16.30 -9.25
N ARG A 185 -5.95 16.19 -8.05
CA ARG A 185 -6.03 17.25 -7.02
C ARG A 185 -5.00 18.38 -7.20
N ARG A 186 -4.02 18.21 -8.09
CA ARG A 186 -2.78 19.01 -8.19
C ARG A 186 -3.01 20.53 -8.24
N ASP A 187 -4.04 20.97 -8.96
CA ASP A 187 -4.31 22.39 -9.21
C ASP A 187 -5.52 22.93 -8.41
N GLY A 188 -6.01 22.18 -7.43
CA GLY A 188 -7.21 22.52 -6.66
C GLY A 188 -6.96 22.74 -5.16
N TYR A 189 -8.04 22.93 -4.40
CA TYR A 189 -8.02 23.16 -2.95
C TYR A 189 -7.28 22.05 -2.19
N LEU A 190 -7.42 20.81 -2.63
CA LEU A 190 -6.78 19.63 -2.04
C LEU A 190 -5.32 19.44 -2.48
N ALA A 191 -4.73 20.38 -3.22
CA ALA A 191 -3.29 20.37 -3.52
C ALA A 191 -2.47 20.53 -2.23
N ASP A 192 -2.93 21.38 -1.30
CA ASP A 192 -2.33 21.57 0.01
C ASP A 192 -2.62 20.35 0.91
N PRO A 193 -1.58 19.65 1.41
CA PRO A 193 -1.74 18.57 2.37
C PRO A 193 -2.55 18.93 3.62
N ALA A 194 -2.54 20.19 4.06
CA ALA A 194 -3.32 20.67 5.20
C ALA A 194 -4.84 20.62 4.98
N HIS A 195 -5.28 20.47 3.73
CA HIS A 195 -6.69 20.38 3.38
C HIS A 195 -7.15 18.93 3.11
N LEU A 196 -6.25 17.96 3.19
CA LEU A 196 -6.56 16.54 2.96
C LEU A 196 -7.19 15.89 4.19
N SER A 197 -8.43 16.27 4.53
CA SER A 197 -9.24 15.47 5.45
C SER A 197 -9.93 14.34 4.71
N VAL A 198 -10.16 13.21 5.38
CA VAL A 198 -10.90 12.07 4.79
C VAL A 198 -12.29 12.49 4.31
N VAL A 199 -12.91 13.47 4.98
CA VAL A 199 -14.21 14.04 4.60
C VAL A 199 -14.11 14.84 3.31
N GLN A 200 -13.11 15.73 3.18
CA GLN A 200 -12.93 16.50 1.95
C GLN A 200 -12.64 15.60 0.75
N ILE A 201 -11.84 14.54 0.94
CA ILE A 201 -11.58 13.53 -0.09
C ILE A 201 -12.91 12.90 -0.54
N ALA A 202 -13.70 12.38 0.40
CA ALA A 202 -14.96 11.71 0.09
C ALA A 202 -15.96 12.66 -0.61
N ARG A 203 -16.13 13.88 -0.11
CA ARG A 203 -17.04 14.88 -0.69
C ARG A 203 -16.66 15.24 -2.11
N ASN A 204 -15.38 15.52 -2.34
CA ASN A 204 -14.92 15.90 -3.68
C ASN A 204 -15.09 14.77 -4.70
N LEU A 205 -14.82 13.53 -4.29
CA LEU A 205 -15.02 12.37 -5.16
C LEU A 205 -16.52 12.19 -5.51
N MET A 206 -17.41 12.35 -4.53
CA MET A 206 -18.86 12.18 -4.72
C MET A 206 -19.52 13.33 -5.49
N GLU A 207 -19.21 14.58 -5.12
CA GLU A 207 -19.73 15.78 -5.80
C GLU A 207 -19.24 15.82 -7.24
N GLY A 208 -17.95 15.60 -7.46
CA GLY A 208 -17.41 15.53 -8.82
C GLY A 208 -18.03 14.39 -9.63
N ALA A 209 -18.24 13.22 -9.03
CA ALA A 209 -18.90 12.11 -9.73
C ALA A 209 -20.34 12.48 -10.13
N THR A 210 -21.05 13.23 -9.29
CA THR A 210 -22.40 13.73 -9.57
C THR A 210 -22.41 14.69 -10.75
N VAL A 211 -21.51 15.68 -10.76
CA VAL A 211 -21.34 16.64 -11.87
C VAL A 211 -21.04 15.92 -13.18
N LEU A 212 -20.06 15.00 -13.16
CA LEU A 212 -19.66 14.24 -14.35
C LEU A 212 -20.78 13.34 -14.88
N THR A 213 -21.54 12.72 -13.98
CA THR A 213 -22.71 11.91 -14.34
C THR A 213 -23.78 12.78 -15.00
N ARG A 214 -24.03 13.98 -14.46
CA ARG A 214 -25.00 14.93 -15.03
C ARG A 214 -24.57 15.40 -16.42
N ALA A 215 -23.31 15.76 -16.60
CA ALA A 215 -22.76 16.13 -17.90
C ALA A 215 -22.90 14.98 -18.91
N HIS A 216 -22.62 13.74 -18.48
CA HIS A 216 -22.78 12.57 -19.32
C HIS A 216 -24.23 12.34 -19.76
N GLN A 217 -25.20 12.46 -18.85
CA GLN A 217 -26.64 12.34 -19.16
C GLN A 217 -27.10 13.38 -20.18
N LEU A 218 -26.70 14.64 -20.01
CA LEU A 218 -27.06 15.71 -20.95
C LEU A 218 -26.48 15.43 -22.35
N ARG A 219 -25.22 14.98 -22.41
CA ARG A 219 -24.58 14.56 -23.67
C ARG A 219 -25.33 13.39 -24.32
N SER A 220 -25.76 12.39 -23.56
CA SER A 220 -26.53 11.26 -24.12
C SER A 220 -27.89 11.67 -24.68
N HIS A 221 -28.41 12.82 -24.27
CA HIS A 221 -29.63 13.44 -24.80
C HIS A 221 -29.37 14.50 -25.88
N GLY A 222 -28.16 14.57 -26.43
CA GLY A 222 -27.83 15.43 -27.57
C GLY A 222 -27.55 16.90 -27.23
N VAL A 223 -27.37 17.24 -25.95
CA VAL A 223 -26.91 18.58 -25.55
C VAL A 223 -25.43 18.71 -25.88
N ASP A 224 -25.08 19.76 -26.65
CA ASP A 224 -23.69 20.11 -26.95
C ASP A 224 -23.05 20.75 -25.71
N LEU A 225 -22.15 19.99 -25.07
CA LEU A 225 -21.48 20.41 -23.84
C LEU A 225 -20.00 20.67 -24.11
N PRO A 226 -19.44 21.77 -23.59
CA PRO A 226 -18.03 22.06 -23.72
C PRO A 226 -17.19 21.05 -22.91
N ALA A 227 -15.92 20.85 -23.29
CA ALA A 227 -15.04 19.88 -22.64
C ALA A 227 -14.91 20.09 -21.12
N GLN A 228 -14.96 21.34 -20.66
CA GLN A 228 -14.88 21.71 -19.25
C GLN A 228 -16.04 21.14 -18.42
N ALA A 229 -17.19 20.85 -19.02
CA ALA A 229 -18.32 20.19 -18.33
C ALA A 229 -17.99 18.76 -17.87
N PHE A 230 -16.94 18.15 -18.42
CA PHE A 230 -16.44 16.81 -18.05
C PHE A 230 -15.22 16.86 -17.13
N THR A 231 -15.03 17.99 -16.45
CA THR A 231 -13.98 18.19 -15.46
C THR A 231 -14.58 18.66 -14.14
N PHE A 232 -13.99 18.24 -13.02
CA PHE A 232 -14.35 18.73 -11.69
C PHE A 232 -13.05 18.97 -10.93
N PRO A 233 -12.66 20.23 -10.66
CA PRO A 233 -11.47 20.52 -9.87
C PRO A 233 -11.69 20.13 -8.40
N ALA A 234 -10.60 19.90 -7.66
CA ALA A 234 -10.71 19.72 -6.22
C ALA A 234 -11.09 21.07 -5.55
N LEU A 235 -12.17 21.09 -4.79
CA LEU A 235 -12.77 22.27 -4.16
C LEU A 235 -12.83 22.12 -2.64
N GLU A 236 -13.00 23.25 -1.95
CA GLU A 236 -13.44 23.26 -0.56
C GLU A 236 -14.96 23.00 -0.52
N LEU A 237 -15.37 21.88 0.09
CA LEU A 237 -16.78 21.49 0.14
C LEU A 237 -17.31 21.49 1.58
N LEU A 238 -18.49 22.10 1.78
CA LEU A 238 -19.17 22.26 3.08
C LEU A 238 -19.69 20.95 3.67
#